data_AF-A0A255T6D1-F1
#
_entry.id   AF-A0A255T6D1-F1
#
_cell.length_a   1.000
_cell.length_b   1.000
_cell.length_c   1.000
_cell.angle_alpha   90.00
_cell.angle_beta   90.00
_cell.angle_gamma   90.00
#
_symmetry.space_group_name_H-M   'P 1'
#
loop_
_entity.id
_entity.type
_entity.pdbx_description
1 polymer ?
#
loop_
_entity_poly.entity_id
_entity_poly.type
_entity_poly.pdbx_seq_one_letter_code
_entity_poly.pdbx_strand_id
1 'polypeptide(L)'
;MLDILDNYQPITLEEMSGIRLMNRTDTKFVTTTDQLRKLLKLAVWQYRVQEIDSRRIGRYYTLYFDTPDYNMFGCHHAGHTDRQKLRIRSYVDSGLNFLEVKTKNNHGRTKKKRTTMFDFDPMNPTRDIIFDRHDETFAEYDGFLRQYLRYSPDIMGEKIENRFNRITLVNNMKTERLTIDTSLCFHNIATGLDVALPEIAIIELKRDGLVPSPILGLLRELRIKPMGFSKYCMGSALTNPGLKQNRFKPRLHAVERLRAGLTSGK
;
A
#
# COMPACT_ATOMS: atom_id res chain seq x y z
N MET A 1 5.12 18.73 4.99
CA MET A 1 4.88 18.38 3.57
C MET A 1 3.76 19.22 2.99
N LEU A 2 2.71 19.56 3.76
CA LEU A 2 1.65 20.48 3.33
C LEU A 2 2.22 21.79 2.76
N ASP A 3 3.22 22.36 3.44
CA ASP A 3 4.03 23.50 2.98
C ASP A 3 4.45 23.46 1.50
N ILE A 4 4.75 22.26 0.97
CA ILE A 4 5.10 22.07 -0.45
C ILE A 4 3.85 21.79 -1.28
N LEU A 5 2.96 20.94 -0.76
CA LEU A 5 1.75 20.51 -1.47
C LEU A 5 0.80 21.65 -1.76
N ASP A 6 0.77 22.71 -0.96
CA ASP A 6 -0.10 23.89 -1.17
C ASP A 6 0.21 24.62 -2.48
N ASN A 7 1.44 24.45 -3.01
CA ASN A 7 1.84 25.01 -4.31
C ASN A 7 1.33 24.20 -5.52
N TYR A 8 0.74 23.02 -5.29
CA TYR A 8 0.19 22.20 -6.37
C TYR A 8 -1.23 22.64 -6.68
N GLN A 9 -1.58 22.57 -7.96
CA GLN A 9 -2.98 22.65 -8.39
C GLN A 9 -3.74 21.41 -7.87
N PRO A 10 -4.93 21.58 -7.26
CA PRO A 10 -5.72 20.45 -6.79
C PRO A 10 -6.29 19.66 -7.97
N ILE A 11 -6.67 18.39 -7.77
CA ILE A 11 -7.47 17.59 -8.69
C ILE A 11 -8.47 16.74 -7.90
N THR A 12 -9.74 16.74 -8.32
CA THR A 12 -10.80 16.00 -7.63
C THR A 12 -10.85 14.52 -8.04
N LEU A 13 -11.56 13.69 -7.27
CA LEU A 13 -11.84 12.30 -7.63
C LEU A 13 -12.57 12.18 -8.98
N GLU A 14 -13.50 13.09 -9.26
CA GLU A 14 -14.26 13.12 -10.51
C GLU A 14 -13.35 13.41 -11.70
N GLU A 15 -12.49 14.42 -11.60
CA GLU A 15 -11.52 14.75 -12.64
C GLU A 15 -10.49 13.63 -12.90
N MET A 16 -10.25 12.79 -11.89
CA MET A 16 -9.38 11.61 -11.97
C MET A 16 -10.08 10.38 -12.55
N SER A 17 -11.41 10.34 -12.58
CA SER A 17 -12.19 9.16 -13.03
C SER A 17 -11.93 8.81 -14.51
N GLY A 18 -11.61 9.81 -15.33
CA GLY A 18 -11.22 9.65 -16.74
C GLY A 18 -9.85 9.00 -16.96
N ILE A 19 -9.04 8.84 -15.89
CA ILE A 19 -7.68 8.28 -15.96
C ILE A 19 -7.76 6.75 -15.95
N ARG A 20 -8.13 6.18 -17.10
CA ARG A 20 -8.31 4.74 -17.27
C ARG A 20 -6.96 4.03 -17.43
N LEU A 21 -6.25 3.85 -16.33
CA LEU A 21 -5.04 3.01 -16.24
C LEU A 21 -5.42 1.51 -16.20
N MET A 22 -6.08 1.03 -17.26
CA MET A 22 -6.69 -0.32 -17.34
C MET A 22 -5.62 -1.43 -17.51
N ASN A 23 -4.57 -1.20 -18.31
CA ASN A 23 -3.45 -2.12 -18.55
C ASN A 23 -2.11 -1.58 -18.03
N ARG A 24 -2.10 -1.21 -16.74
CA ARG A 24 -0.98 -0.45 -16.16
C ARG A 24 0.20 -1.28 -15.68
N THR A 25 1.37 -0.65 -15.68
CA THR A 25 2.54 -1.05 -14.91
C THR A 25 2.57 -0.31 -13.57
N ASP A 26 2.82 -1.06 -12.49
CA ASP A 26 2.96 -0.53 -11.12
C ASP A 26 4.45 -0.64 -10.69
N THR A 27 5.20 0.46 -10.73
CA THR A 27 6.60 0.50 -10.29
C THR A 27 6.69 1.16 -8.92
N LYS A 28 7.43 0.54 -8.00
CA LYS A 28 7.63 1.07 -6.65
C LYS A 28 9.05 1.57 -6.47
N PHE A 29 9.16 2.62 -5.68
CA PHE A 29 10.39 3.21 -5.21
C PHE A 29 10.28 3.39 -3.71
N VAL A 30 11.41 3.27 -3.03
CA VAL A 30 11.49 3.49 -1.58
C VAL A 30 12.62 4.45 -1.34
N THR A 31 12.33 5.49 -0.56
CA THR A 31 13.23 6.61 -0.33
C THR A 31 12.97 7.19 1.06
N THR A 32 13.73 8.21 1.45
CA THR A 32 13.48 8.93 2.69
C THR A 32 12.46 10.05 2.50
N THR A 33 11.84 10.50 3.59
CA THR A 33 11.00 11.71 3.67
C THR A 33 11.73 12.95 3.14
N ASP A 34 13.02 13.10 3.42
CA ASP A 34 13.83 14.22 2.90
C ASP A 34 13.97 14.20 1.38
N GLN A 35 14.30 13.04 0.82
CA GLN A 35 14.38 12.87 -0.63
C GLN A 35 13.00 13.03 -1.28
N LEU A 36 11.93 12.59 -0.62
CA LEU A 36 10.57 12.88 -1.05
C LEU A 36 10.28 14.38 -1.08
N ARG A 37 10.68 15.16 -0.06
CA ARG A 37 10.50 16.63 -0.06
C ARG A 37 11.21 17.28 -1.25
N LYS A 38 12.42 16.84 -1.59
CA LYS A 38 13.15 17.30 -2.80
C LYS A 38 12.38 16.95 -4.06
N LEU A 39 11.91 15.70 -4.19
CA LEU A 39 11.12 15.25 -5.32
C LEU A 39 9.85 16.08 -5.51
N LEU A 40 9.13 16.35 -4.42
CA LEU A 40 7.91 17.17 -4.47
C LEU A 40 8.21 18.58 -4.97
N LYS A 41 9.27 19.24 -4.47
CA LYS A 41 9.66 20.57 -4.97
C LYS A 41 9.94 20.59 -6.48
N LEU A 42 10.60 19.57 -7.01
CA LEU A 42 10.87 19.45 -8.45
C LEU A 42 9.61 19.14 -9.28
N ALA A 43 8.62 18.50 -8.68
CA ALA A 43 7.43 18.01 -9.36
C ALA A 43 6.25 19.00 -9.39
N VAL A 44 6.31 20.12 -8.64
CA VAL A 44 5.20 21.09 -8.47
C VAL A 44 4.52 21.44 -9.79
N TRP A 45 5.29 21.84 -10.80
CA TRP A 45 4.74 22.34 -12.08
C TRP A 45 4.26 21.24 -13.03
N GLN A 46 4.60 19.98 -12.76
CA GLN A 46 4.31 18.86 -13.66
C GLN A 46 3.12 18.01 -13.20
N TYR A 47 2.65 18.22 -11.96
CA TYR A 47 1.63 17.41 -11.30
C TYR A 47 0.58 18.25 -10.60
N ARG A 48 -0.61 17.66 -10.48
CA ARG A 48 -1.72 18.07 -9.63
C ARG A 48 -1.80 17.14 -8.43
N VAL A 49 -2.22 17.67 -7.28
CA VAL A 49 -2.40 16.89 -6.04
C VAL A 49 -3.87 16.57 -5.82
N GLN A 50 -4.17 15.32 -5.49
CA GLN A 50 -5.53 14.95 -5.15
C GLN A 50 -5.98 15.68 -3.88
N GLU A 51 -7.16 16.28 -3.94
CA GLU A 51 -7.79 16.93 -2.79
C GLU A 51 -9.20 16.37 -2.58
N ILE A 52 -9.52 16.02 -1.33
CA ILE A 52 -10.84 15.55 -0.89
C ILE A 52 -11.16 16.31 0.39
N ASP A 53 -12.27 17.04 0.44
CA ASP A 53 -12.69 17.84 1.59
C ASP A 53 -11.56 18.75 2.12
N SER A 54 -10.88 19.45 1.20
CA SER A 54 -9.70 20.30 1.45
C SER A 54 -8.48 19.58 2.06
N ARG A 55 -8.46 18.24 2.05
CA ARG A 55 -7.32 17.43 2.50
C ARG A 55 -6.52 16.89 1.32
N ARG A 56 -5.20 17.14 1.35
CA ARG A 56 -4.21 16.65 0.36
C ARG A 56 -3.43 15.41 0.82
N ILE A 57 -3.57 15.07 2.10
CA ILE A 57 -2.95 13.90 2.73
C ILE A 57 -4.06 13.08 3.39
N GLY A 58 -4.31 11.88 2.87
CA GLY A 58 -5.31 10.98 3.41
C GLY A 58 -4.72 9.98 4.41
N ARG A 59 -5.43 9.73 5.50
CA ARG A 59 -5.11 8.70 6.49
C ARG A 59 -5.68 7.36 6.05
N TYR A 60 -4.84 6.33 6.11
CA TYR A 60 -5.20 4.98 5.72
C TYR A 60 -4.93 3.98 6.84
N TYR A 61 -5.84 3.03 6.96
CA TYR A 61 -5.68 1.83 7.77
C TYR A 61 -5.85 0.60 6.89
N THR A 62 -5.19 -0.50 7.25
CA THR A 62 -5.34 -1.79 6.58
C THR A 62 -5.11 -2.91 7.56
N LEU A 63 -6.00 -3.89 7.51
CA LEU A 63 -5.87 -5.15 8.21
C LEU A 63 -5.65 -6.25 7.18
N TYR A 64 -4.50 -6.93 7.23
CA TYR A 64 -4.17 -8.04 6.34
C TYR A 64 -4.48 -9.38 7.00
N PHE A 65 -5.00 -10.30 6.20
CA PHE A 65 -5.32 -11.67 6.60
C PHE A 65 -4.41 -12.66 5.87
N ASP A 66 -4.15 -13.79 6.52
CA ASP A 66 -3.48 -14.95 5.94
C ASP A 66 -3.98 -16.24 6.60
N THR A 67 -3.63 -17.39 6.05
CA THR A 67 -3.88 -18.68 6.70
C THR A 67 -3.05 -18.82 7.98
N PRO A 68 -3.32 -19.82 8.84
CA PRO A 68 -2.54 -20.04 10.07
C PRO A 68 -1.04 -20.14 9.78
N ASP A 69 -0.68 -20.89 8.72
CA ASP A 69 0.71 -21.13 8.28
C ASP A 69 1.30 -20.04 7.39
N TYR A 70 0.66 -18.87 7.27
CA TYR A 70 1.17 -17.74 6.47
C TYR A 70 1.37 -18.08 4.98
N ASN A 71 0.44 -18.82 4.36
CA ASN A 71 0.60 -19.28 2.99
C ASN A 71 0.72 -18.14 1.98
N MET A 72 -0.05 -17.04 2.11
CA MET A 72 0.06 -15.89 1.19
C MET A 72 1.41 -15.17 1.32
N PHE A 73 1.93 -15.05 2.54
CA PHE A 73 3.29 -14.57 2.78
C PHE A 73 4.32 -15.51 2.15
N GLY A 74 4.20 -16.82 2.41
CA GLY A 74 5.07 -17.87 1.89
C GLY A 74 5.13 -17.88 0.37
N CYS A 75 3.98 -17.82 -0.30
CA CYS A 75 3.89 -17.71 -1.75
C CYS A 75 4.63 -16.48 -2.29
N HIS A 76 4.46 -15.32 -1.63
CA HIS A 76 5.15 -14.11 -2.05
C HIS A 76 6.67 -14.19 -1.79
N HIS A 77 7.06 -14.71 -0.63
CA HIS A 77 8.46 -14.90 -0.26
C HIS A 77 9.16 -15.82 -1.26
N ALA A 78 8.57 -16.97 -1.59
CA ALA A 78 9.08 -17.93 -2.58
C ALA A 78 9.01 -17.41 -4.03
N GLY A 79 8.47 -16.21 -4.26
CA GLY A 79 8.46 -15.57 -5.56
C GLY A 79 7.39 -16.10 -6.51
N HIS A 80 6.44 -16.90 -6.03
CA HIS A 80 5.34 -17.40 -6.84
C HIS A 80 4.58 -16.22 -7.45
N THR A 81 4.42 -16.28 -8.77
CA THR A 81 3.77 -15.23 -9.55
C THR A 81 2.26 -15.26 -9.34
N ASP A 82 1.71 -16.45 -9.12
CA ASP A 82 0.32 -16.68 -8.76
C ASP A 82 0.13 -16.61 -7.23
N ARG A 83 -0.46 -15.52 -6.74
CA ARG A 83 -0.57 -15.23 -5.30
C ARG A 83 -1.71 -14.28 -4.99
N GLN A 84 -2.28 -14.41 -3.79
CA GLN A 84 -3.33 -13.53 -3.29
C GLN A 84 -2.92 -12.72 -2.07
N LYS A 85 -3.70 -11.68 -1.77
CA LYS A 85 -3.75 -11.00 -0.48
C LYS A 85 -5.20 -10.71 -0.18
N LEU A 86 -5.64 -11.04 1.03
CA LEU A 86 -6.91 -10.60 1.60
C LEU A 86 -6.64 -9.45 2.58
N ARG A 87 -7.49 -8.43 2.55
CA ARG A 87 -7.39 -7.30 3.48
C ARG A 87 -8.68 -6.53 3.64
N ILE A 88 -8.87 -5.93 4.80
CA ILE A 88 -9.76 -4.78 4.98
C ILE A 88 -8.94 -3.50 4.76
N ARG A 89 -9.48 -2.56 4.01
CA ARG A 89 -8.85 -1.28 3.68
C ARG A 89 -9.79 -0.15 4.06
N SER A 90 -9.33 0.70 4.97
CA SER A 90 -10.08 1.88 5.40
C SER A 90 -9.46 3.17 4.89
N TYR A 91 -10.33 4.06 4.41
CA TYR A 91 -10.05 5.45 4.08
C TYR A 91 -10.55 6.26 5.28
N VAL A 92 -9.67 6.49 6.25
CA VAL A 92 -10.06 6.90 7.60
C VAL A 92 -10.81 8.23 7.60
N ASP A 93 -10.35 9.19 6.80
CA ASP A 93 -10.98 10.52 6.74
C ASP A 93 -12.38 10.51 6.12
N SER A 94 -12.68 9.55 5.25
CA SER A 94 -13.99 9.45 4.57
C SER A 94 -14.91 8.38 5.18
N GLY A 95 -14.47 7.68 6.24
CA GLY A 95 -15.22 6.58 6.85
C GLY A 95 -15.49 5.38 5.93
N LEU A 96 -14.80 5.26 4.79
CA LEU A 96 -15.07 4.21 3.81
C LEU A 96 -14.19 2.99 4.07
N ASN A 97 -14.81 1.82 4.19
CA ASN A 97 -14.14 0.55 4.38
C ASN A 97 -14.44 -0.42 3.23
N PHE A 98 -13.43 -1.20 2.85
CA PHE A 98 -13.58 -2.20 1.81
C PHE A 98 -12.86 -3.49 2.19
N LEU A 99 -13.56 -4.61 2.03
CA LEU A 99 -12.94 -5.93 1.98
C LEU A 99 -12.39 -6.15 0.57
N GLU A 100 -11.09 -6.39 0.45
CA GLU A 100 -10.39 -6.47 -0.83
C GLU A 100 -9.62 -7.79 -1.00
N VAL A 101 -9.82 -8.45 -2.13
CA VAL A 101 -8.99 -9.56 -2.61
C VAL A 101 -8.11 -9.08 -3.77
N LYS A 102 -6.80 -9.20 -3.60
CA LYS A 102 -5.81 -8.84 -4.62
C LYS A 102 -5.09 -10.08 -5.14
N THR A 103 -5.38 -10.47 -6.37
CA THR A 103 -4.79 -11.62 -7.05
C THR A 103 -3.77 -11.17 -8.07
N LYS A 104 -2.51 -11.60 -7.94
CA LYS A 104 -1.52 -11.54 -9.02
C LYS A 104 -1.46 -12.90 -9.67
N ASN A 105 -1.54 -12.97 -11.00
CA ASN A 105 -1.45 -14.23 -11.73
C ASN A 105 -0.02 -14.50 -12.23
N ASN A 106 0.18 -15.70 -12.75
CA ASN A 106 1.41 -16.18 -13.37
C ASN A 106 1.90 -15.33 -14.57
N HIS A 107 0.99 -14.63 -15.25
CA HIS A 107 1.30 -13.69 -16.33
C HIS A 107 1.67 -12.27 -15.83
N GLY A 108 1.89 -12.10 -14.52
CA GLY A 108 2.28 -10.83 -13.92
C GLY A 108 1.15 -9.80 -13.78
N ARG A 109 -0.07 -10.10 -14.26
CA ARG A 109 -1.24 -9.22 -14.15
C ARG A 109 -1.83 -9.29 -12.75
N THR A 110 -2.26 -8.13 -12.25
CA THR A 110 -2.88 -8.03 -10.92
C THR A 110 -4.33 -7.58 -11.04
N LYS A 111 -5.26 -8.39 -10.55
CA LYS A 111 -6.68 -8.07 -10.42
C LYS A 111 -7.00 -7.75 -8.96
N LYS A 112 -7.77 -6.70 -8.73
CA LYS A 112 -8.31 -6.35 -7.41
C LYS A 112 -9.82 -6.39 -7.48
N LYS A 113 -10.43 -7.13 -6.56
CA LYS A 113 -11.87 -7.19 -6.35
C LYS A 113 -12.14 -6.68 -4.94
N ARG A 114 -13.25 -5.96 -4.77
CA ARG A 114 -13.64 -5.40 -3.48
C ARG A 114 -15.14 -5.36 -3.33
N THR A 115 -15.60 -5.44 -2.09
CA THR A 115 -16.94 -5.07 -1.66
C THR A 115 -16.84 -4.04 -0.56
N THR A 116 -17.86 -3.20 -0.40
CA THR A 116 -17.95 -2.31 0.76
C THR A 116 -18.05 -3.16 2.02
N MET A 117 -17.38 -2.76 3.08
CA MET A 117 -17.53 -3.38 4.39
C MET A 117 -18.19 -2.37 5.31
N PHE A 118 -19.32 -2.75 5.89
CA PHE A 118 -20.04 -1.91 6.82
C PHE A 118 -19.49 -2.11 8.24
N ASP A 119 -19.71 -1.13 9.12
CA ASP A 119 -19.46 -1.23 10.57
C ASP A 119 -18.02 -1.56 11.03
N PHE A 120 -17.03 -1.42 10.16
CA PHE A 120 -15.62 -1.53 10.55
C PHE A 120 -15.07 -0.18 11.03
N ASP A 121 -14.67 -0.08 12.31
CA ASP A 121 -14.00 1.11 12.85
C ASP A 121 -12.46 0.97 12.80
N PRO A 122 -11.73 1.68 11.93
CA PRO A 122 -10.27 1.63 11.90
C PRO A 122 -9.58 2.27 13.13
N MET A 123 -10.31 3.05 13.95
CA MET A 123 -9.78 3.61 15.19
C MET A 123 -9.84 2.59 16.33
N ASN A 124 -10.89 1.77 16.36
CA ASN A 124 -11.07 0.66 17.29
C ASN A 124 -11.36 -0.64 16.51
N PRO A 125 -10.36 -1.20 15.81
CA PRO A 125 -10.59 -2.32 14.92
C PRO A 125 -11.08 -3.54 15.70
N THR A 126 -12.21 -4.09 15.26
CA THR A 126 -12.69 -5.40 15.72
C THR A 126 -11.58 -6.43 15.60
N ARG A 127 -11.44 -7.26 16.64
CA ARG A 127 -10.46 -8.34 16.73
C ARG A 127 -11.13 -9.68 16.50
N ASP A 128 -10.30 -10.67 16.19
CA ASP A 128 -10.72 -12.06 16.05
C ASP A 128 -11.81 -12.23 15.00
N ILE A 129 -11.67 -11.50 13.88
CA ILE A 129 -12.59 -11.58 12.76
C ILE A 129 -12.56 -12.99 12.17
N ILE A 130 -13.71 -13.66 12.19
CA ILE A 130 -13.93 -14.96 11.57
C ILE A 130 -14.88 -14.78 10.40
N PHE A 131 -14.46 -15.17 9.19
CA PHE A 131 -15.34 -15.19 8.03
C PHE A 131 -16.18 -16.47 8.03
N ASP A 132 -17.08 -16.59 9.01
CA ASP A 132 -18.07 -17.66 9.09
C ASP A 132 -19.33 -17.26 8.33
N ARG A 133 -19.86 -18.18 7.51
CA ARG A 133 -21.13 -18.01 6.81
C ARG A 133 -22.34 -18.07 7.75
N HIS A 134 -22.16 -18.62 8.95
CA HIS A 134 -23.19 -18.73 9.98
C HIS A 134 -23.23 -17.51 10.91
N ASP A 135 -22.21 -16.66 10.86
CA ASP A 135 -22.21 -15.36 11.53
C ASP A 135 -22.95 -14.33 10.66
N GLU A 136 -24.06 -13.78 11.17
CA GLU A 136 -24.87 -12.78 10.47
C GLU A 136 -24.06 -11.55 10.06
N THR A 137 -23.03 -11.20 10.82
CA THR A 137 -22.12 -10.07 10.55
C THR A 137 -21.30 -10.29 9.27
N PHE A 138 -20.98 -11.55 8.96
CA PHE A 138 -20.06 -11.88 7.86
C PHE A 138 -20.70 -12.67 6.71
N ALA A 139 -21.93 -13.16 6.90
CA ALA A 139 -22.69 -13.90 5.89
C ALA A 139 -22.79 -13.14 4.54
N GLU A 140 -22.94 -11.81 4.58
CA GLU A 140 -23.02 -10.98 3.35
C GLU A 140 -21.72 -11.00 2.51
N TYR A 141 -20.57 -11.29 3.14
CA TYR A 141 -19.27 -11.32 2.48
C TYR A 141 -18.89 -12.70 1.95
N ASP A 142 -19.57 -13.77 2.38
CA ASP A 142 -19.25 -15.16 2.03
C ASP A 142 -19.23 -15.36 0.50
N GLY A 143 -20.27 -14.89 -0.20
CA GLY A 143 -20.35 -15.00 -1.66
C GLY A 143 -19.19 -14.29 -2.37
N PHE A 144 -18.81 -13.09 -1.92
CA PHE A 144 -17.65 -12.36 -2.45
C PHE A 144 -16.34 -13.12 -2.20
N LEU A 145 -16.14 -13.63 -0.99
CA LEU A 145 -14.92 -14.34 -0.62
C LEU A 145 -14.82 -15.67 -1.38
N ARG A 146 -15.86 -16.49 -1.42
CA ARG A 146 -15.86 -17.76 -2.19
C ARG A 146 -15.64 -17.54 -3.68
N GLN A 147 -16.12 -16.43 -4.23
CA GLN A 147 -15.92 -16.12 -5.64
C GLN A 147 -14.47 -15.71 -5.97
N TYR A 148 -13.80 -14.97 -5.09
CA TYR A 148 -12.54 -14.31 -5.42
C TYR A 148 -11.31 -14.80 -4.64
N LEU A 149 -11.50 -15.41 -3.47
CA LEU A 149 -10.46 -15.97 -2.63
C LEU A 149 -10.31 -17.47 -2.93
N ARG A 150 -9.06 -17.95 -3.05
CA ARG A 150 -8.76 -19.37 -3.30
C ARG A 150 -8.56 -20.18 -2.03
N TYR A 151 -8.48 -19.49 -0.91
CA TYR A 151 -8.38 -20.07 0.42
C TYR A 151 -9.78 -20.14 1.01
N SER A 152 -10.00 -21.11 1.91
CA SER A 152 -11.24 -21.16 2.66
C SER A 152 -11.38 -19.88 3.50
N PRO A 153 -12.51 -19.15 3.44
CA PRO A 153 -12.70 -17.94 4.24
C PRO A 153 -12.54 -18.19 5.75
N ASP A 154 -13.04 -19.33 6.23
CA ASP A 154 -13.08 -19.73 7.64
C ASP A 154 -11.69 -19.95 8.28
N ILE A 155 -10.65 -20.22 7.48
CA ILE A 155 -9.28 -20.37 7.99
C ILE A 155 -8.49 -19.06 7.99
N MET A 156 -9.07 -17.97 7.49
CA MET A 156 -8.34 -16.70 7.37
C MET A 156 -8.31 -16.00 8.72
N GLY A 157 -7.10 -15.76 9.23
CA GLY A 157 -6.88 -15.02 10.46
C GLY A 157 -6.19 -13.67 10.19
N GLU A 158 -6.44 -12.72 11.08
CA GLU A 158 -5.78 -11.42 11.08
C GLU A 158 -4.26 -11.57 11.32
N LYS A 159 -3.43 -10.82 10.60
CA LYS A 159 -1.96 -10.93 10.70
C LYS A 159 -1.24 -9.60 10.90
N ILE A 160 -1.53 -8.61 10.07
CA ILE A 160 -0.79 -7.32 10.07
C ILE A 160 -1.77 -6.18 9.97
N GLU A 161 -1.72 -5.28 10.94
CA GLU A 161 -2.23 -3.93 10.75
C GLU A 161 -1.19 -3.06 10.09
N ASN A 162 -1.65 -2.12 9.28
CA ASN A 162 -0.81 -1.09 8.72
C ASN A 162 -1.53 0.25 8.65
N ARG A 163 -0.93 1.26 9.31
CA ARG A 163 -1.35 2.66 9.29
C ARG A 163 -0.35 3.47 8.46
N PHE A 164 -0.83 4.43 7.66
CA PHE A 164 0.02 5.34 6.91
C PHE A 164 -0.75 6.54 6.36
N ASN A 165 0.00 7.55 5.94
CA ASN A 165 -0.51 8.74 5.26
C ASN A 165 -0.21 8.65 3.76
N ARG A 166 -1.15 9.06 2.91
CA ARG A 166 -1.01 9.01 1.45
C ARG A 166 -1.21 10.37 0.80
N ILE A 167 -0.28 10.71 -0.08
CA ILE A 167 -0.44 11.74 -1.11
C ILE A 167 -0.71 11.04 -2.44
N THR A 168 -1.64 11.56 -3.23
CA THR A 168 -1.86 11.10 -4.60
C THR A 168 -1.56 12.26 -5.55
N LEU A 169 -0.69 12.01 -6.53
CA LEU A 169 -0.37 12.99 -7.58
C LEU A 169 -0.79 12.44 -8.94
N VAL A 170 -1.17 13.34 -9.83
CA VAL A 170 -1.50 13.05 -11.23
C VAL A 170 -0.75 14.04 -12.09
N ASN A 171 -0.06 13.59 -13.14
CA ASN A 171 0.62 14.55 -14.01
C ASN A 171 -0.40 15.40 -14.79
N ASN A 172 0.01 16.57 -15.28
CA ASN A 172 -0.92 17.49 -15.97
C ASN A 172 -1.60 16.86 -17.19
N MET A 173 -0.91 15.96 -17.89
CA MET A 173 -1.44 15.22 -19.04
C MET A 173 -2.35 14.04 -18.66
N LYS A 174 -2.54 13.77 -17.36
CA LYS A 174 -3.35 12.67 -16.83
C LYS A 174 -2.97 11.29 -17.39
N THR A 175 -1.70 11.09 -17.74
CA THR A 175 -1.16 9.82 -18.28
C THR A 175 -0.54 8.93 -17.22
N GLU A 176 -0.25 9.47 -16.04
CA GLU A 176 0.25 8.70 -14.90
C GLU A 176 -0.28 9.21 -13.56
N ARG A 177 -0.23 8.32 -12.57
CA ARG A 177 -0.59 8.61 -11.20
C ARG A 177 0.45 8.08 -10.24
N LEU A 178 0.82 8.90 -9.26
CA LEU A 178 1.65 8.50 -8.15
C LEU A 178 0.79 8.34 -6.91
N THR A 179 1.06 7.29 -6.13
CA THR A 179 0.63 7.25 -4.72
C THR A 179 1.86 7.17 -3.86
N ILE A 180 1.95 8.06 -2.88
CA ILE A 180 3.12 8.25 -2.02
C ILE A 180 2.68 7.99 -0.60
N ASP A 181 3.17 6.90 -0.02
CA ASP A 181 2.82 6.46 1.33
C ASP A 181 3.95 6.81 2.30
N THR A 182 3.62 7.45 3.42
CA THR A 182 4.56 7.93 4.45
C THR A 182 4.05 7.62 5.85
N SER A 183 4.88 7.81 6.87
CA SER A 183 4.49 7.56 8.27
C SER A 183 3.95 6.13 8.46
N LEU A 184 4.67 5.14 7.90
CA LEU A 184 4.19 3.76 7.93
C LEU A 184 4.37 3.18 9.34
N CYS A 185 3.29 2.66 9.90
CA CYS A 185 3.34 1.86 11.12
C CYS A 185 2.76 0.48 10.82
N PHE A 186 3.37 -0.55 11.38
CA PHE A 186 2.91 -1.93 11.29
C PHE A 186 2.80 -2.51 12.69
N HIS A 187 1.67 -3.16 12.95
CA HIS A 187 1.45 -3.96 14.15
C HIS A 187 1.21 -5.41 13.70
N ASN A 188 1.87 -6.36 14.35
CA ASN A 188 1.69 -7.77 14.08
C ASN A 188 0.86 -8.42 15.16
N ILE A 189 -0.34 -8.87 14.77
CA ILE A 189 -1.34 -9.38 15.70
C ILE A 189 -0.86 -10.68 16.35
N ALA A 190 -0.12 -11.51 15.61
CA ALA A 190 0.34 -12.80 16.13
C ALA A 190 1.52 -12.68 17.10
N THR A 191 2.39 -11.67 16.94
CA THR A 191 3.58 -11.51 17.78
C THR A 191 3.46 -10.36 18.78
N GLY A 192 2.45 -9.49 18.64
CA GLY A 192 2.29 -8.26 19.41
C GLY A 192 3.35 -7.19 19.10
N LEU A 193 4.22 -7.40 18.10
CA LEU A 193 5.33 -6.50 17.82
C LEU A 193 4.95 -5.38 16.86
N ASP A 194 5.46 -4.19 17.15
CA ASP A 194 5.27 -2.97 16.36
C ASP A 194 6.56 -2.53 15.67
N VAL A 195 6.40 -1.92 14.49
CA VAL A 195 7.48 -1.18 13.84
C VAL A 195 6.94 0.08 13.14
N ALA A 196 7.57 1.21 13.44
CA ALA A 196 7.32 2.47 12.76
C ALA A 196 8.48 2.80 11.80
N LEU A 197 8.14 3.30 10.62
CA LEU A 197 9.06 3.78 9.58
C LEU A 197 8.71 5.23 9.22
N PRO A 198 8.83 6.18 10.17
CA PRO A 198 8.43 7.58 9.94
C PRO A 198 9.26 8.25 8.85
N GLU A 199 10.53 7.85 8.72
CA GLU A 199 11.50 8.39 7.75
C GLU A 199 11.35 7.82 6.35
N ILE A 200 10.53 6.79 6.15
CA ILE A 200 10.44 6.08 4.88
C ILE A 200 9.22 6.55 4.09
N ALA A 201 9.45 6.82 2.81
CA ALA A 201 8.43 7.07 1.81
C ALA A 201 8.41 5.96 0.76
N ILE A 202 7.22 5.49 0.40
CA ILE A 202 7.00 4.54 -0.70
C ILE A 202 6.25 5.25 -1.81
N ILE A 203 6.91 5.41 -2.95
CA ILE A 203 6.31 6.01 -4.14
C ILE A 203 5.91 4.86 -5.07
N GLU A 204 4.63 4.78 -5.44
CA GLU A 204 4.12 3.85 -6.44
C GLU A 204 3.65 4.64 -7.67
N LEU A 205 4.41 4.51 -8.76
CA LEU A 205 4.07 5.02 -10.09
C LEU A 205 3.14 4.03 -10.79
N LYS A 206 2.01 4.55 -11.28
CA LYS A 206 1.00 3.84 -12.05
C LYS A 206 0.87 4.50 -13.42
N ARG A 207 1.20 3.79 -14.49
CA ARG A 207 1.10 4.28 -15.88
C ARG A 207 0.72 3.19 -16.86
N ASP A 208 0.17 3.56 -18.00
CA ASP A 208 -0.13 2.61 -19.07
C ASP A 208 1.14 2.25 -19.84
N GLY A 209 1.48 0.96 -19.91
CA GLY A 209 2.67 0.47 -20.62
C GLY A 209 3.98 1.24 -20.32
N LEU A 210 4.67 1.64 -21.39
CA LEU A 210 5.94 2.38 -21.38
C LEU A 210 5.77 3.88 -21.72
N VAL A 211 4.56 4.43 -21.54
CA VAL A 211 4.30 5.86 -21.79
C VAL A 211 5.34 6.73 -21.05
N PRO A 212 5.88 7.78 -21.70
CA PRO A 212 6.82 8.70 -21.08
C PRO A 212 6.31 9.19 -19.73
N SER A 213 7.22 9.19 -18.75
CA SER A 213 6.88 9.42 -17.36
C SER A 213 7.77 10.53 -16.80
N PRO A 214 7.22 11.73 -16.56
CA PRO A 214 8.01 12.86 -16.06
C PRO A 214 8.69 12.54 -14.73
N ILE A 215 8.03 11.77 -13.84
CA ILE A 215 8.60 11.43 -12.53
C ILE A 215 9.88 10.60 -12.64
N LEU A 216 10.03 9.77 -13.69
CA LEU A 216 11.20 8.90 -13.81
C LEU A 216 12.50 9.70 -14.01
N GLY A 217 12.43 10.85 -14.69
CA GLY A 217 13.56 11.77 -14.81
C GLY A 217 13.97 12.32 -13.45
N LEU A 218 12.99 12.83 -12.69
CA LEU A 218 13.22 13.40 -11.36
C LEU A 218 13.73 12.35 -10.35
N LEU A 219 13.18 11.14 -10.38
CA LEU A 219 13.65 10.02 -9.55
C LEU A 219 15.11 9.66 -9.89
N ARG A 220 15.50 9.70 -11.16
CA ARG A 220 16.87 9.41 -11.61
C ARG A 220 17.83 10.51 -11.14
N GLU A 221 17.45 11.78 -11.26
CA GLU A 221 18.21 12.93 -10.77
C GLU A 221 18.51 12.80 -9.27
N LEU A 222 17.51 12.42 -8.47
CA LEU A 222 17.64 12.18 -7.04
C LEU A 222 18.25 10.80 -6.69
N ARG A 223 18.66 10.02 -7.70
CA ARG A 223 19.25 8.67 -7.56
C ARG A 223 18.34 7.66 -6.82
N ILE A 224 17.02 7.87 -6.87
CA ILE A 224 16.01 6.99 -6.27
C ILE A 224 15.73 5.83 -7.23
N LYS A 225 16.21 4.63 -6.89
CA LYS A 225 16.09 3.44 -7.74
C LYS A 225 14.80 2.66 -7.47
N PRO A 226 14.25 1.95 -8.48
CA PRO A 226 13.11 1.06 -8.27
C PRO A 226 13.38 0.02 -7.19
N MET A 227 12.46 -0.12 -6.25
CA MET A 227 12.48 -1.15 -5.21
C MET A 227 11.07 -1.59 -4.88
N GLY A 228 10.79 -2.88 -5.10
CA GLY A 228 9.51 -3.47 -4.73
C GLY A 228 9.32 -3.45 -3.21
N PHE A 229 8.17 -2.96 -2.75
CA PHE A 229 7.80 -2.95 -1.33
C PHE A 229 6.37 -3.45 -1.15
N SER A 230 6.21 -4.56 -0.45
CA SER A 230 4.93 -5.14 -0.10
C SER A 230 4.64 -4.88 1.36
N LYS A 231 3.68 -3.99 1.66
CA LYS A 231 3.37 -3.61 3.05
C LYS A 231 3.10 -4.82 3.94
N TYR A 232 2.31 -5.79 3.46
CA TYR A 232 2.10 -7.05 4.18
C TYR A 232 3.43 -7.76 4.51
N CYS A 233 4.21 -8.13 3.50
CA CYS A 233 5.43 -8.91 3.71
C CYS A 233 6.54 -8.16 4.45
N MET A 234 6.69 -6.86 4.21
CA MET A 234 7.68 -6.06 4.92
C MET A 234 7.26 -5.87 6.38
N GLY A 235 5.97 -5.60 6.64
CA GLY A 235 5.42 -5.57 7.99
C GLY A 235 5.67 -6.90 8.71
N SER A 236 5.24 -8.02 8.13
CA SER A 236 5.45 -9.36 8.69
C SER A 236 6.92 -9.69 8.94
N ALA A 237 7.81 -9.41 7.99
CA ALA A 237 9.23 -9.72 8.14
C ALA A 237 9.91 -8.85 9.22
N LEU A 238 9.51 -7.57 9.35
CA LEU A 238 10.08 -6.68 10.38
C LEU A 238 9.57 -6.97 11.80
N THR A 239 8.43 -7.66 11.93
CA THR A 239 7.72 -7.86 13.21
C THR A 239 7.53 -9.33 13.58
N ASN A 240 8.02 -10.27 12.76
CA ASN A 240 7.99 -11.70 13.07
C ASN A 240 9.32 -12.35 12.64
N PRO A 241 10.28 -12.47 13.58
CA PRO A 241 11.56 -13.15 13.35
C PRO A 241 11.44 -14.64 12.99
N GLY A 242 10.32 -15.29 13.35
CA GLY A 242 10.06 -16.70 13.06
C GLY A 242 9.69 -16.99 11.61
N LEU A 243 9.36 -15.98 10.81
CA LEU A 243 9.07 -16.16 9.39
C LEU A 243 10.34 -16.31 8.55
N LYS A 244 10.22 -17.00 7.42
CA LYS A 244 11.30 -17.09 6.44
C LYS A 244 11.53 -15.74 5.75
N GLN A 245 12.73 -15.18 5.88
CA GLN A 245 13.04 -13.81 5.41
C GLN A 245 14.16 -13.72 4.37
N ASN A 246 14.81 -14.82 4.00
CA ASN A 246 16.05 -14.78 3.21
C ASN A 246 15.91 -14.04 1.86
N ARG A 247 14.75 -14.12 1.19
CA ARG A 247 14.48 -13.37 -0.05
C ARG A 247 14.07 -11.91 0.17
N PHE A 248 13.76 -11.53 1.40
CA PHE A 248 13.46 -10.16 1.80
C PHE A 248 14.66 -9.44 2.42
N LYS A 249 15.69 -10.14 2.90
CA LYS A 249 16.91 -9.54 3.48
C LYS A 249 17.49 -8.37 2.69
N PRO A 250 17.69 -8.43 1.35
CA PRO A 250 18.21 -7.28 0.61
C PRO A 250 17.35 -6.02 0.73
N ARG A 251 16.02 -6.17 0.81
CA ARG A 251 15.08 -5.05 1.00
C ARG A 251 15.05 -4.56 2.43
N LEU A 252 15.13 -5.47 3.40
CA LEU A 252 15.21 -5.13 4.82
C LEU A 252 16.46 -4.29 5.09
N HIS A 253 17.63 -4.74 4.62
CA HIS A 253 18.88 -3.98 4.73
C HIS A 253 18.85 -2.66 3.96
N ALA A 254 18.17 -2.59 2.81
CA ALA A 254 17.99 -1.31 2.12
C ALA A 254 17.17 -0.33 2.96
N VAL A 255 16.09 -0.79 3.61
CA VAL A 255 15.28 0.04 4.52
C VAL A 255 16.09 0.45 5.75
N GLU A 256 16.84 -0.47 6.36
CA GLU A 256 17.73 -0.18 7.50
C GLU A 256 18.77 0.89 7.14
N ARG A 257 19.43 0.78 5.98
CA ARG A 257 20.39 1.79 5.52
C ARG A 257 19.74 3.15 5.28
N LEU A 258 18.53 3.18 4.72
CA LEU A 258 17.78 4.44 4.54
C LEU A 258 17.42 5.07 5.90
N ARG A 259 17.18 4.26 6.94
CA ARG A 259 16.96 4.74 8.31
C ARG A 259 18.27 5.24 8.96
N ALA A 260 19.37 4.50 8.82
CA ALA A 260 20.65 4.80 9.45
C ALA A 260 21.46 5.92 8.75
N GLY A 261 21.20 6.16 7.46
CA GLY A 261 21.79 7.28 6.72
C GLY A 261 21.41 8.66 7.26
N LEU A 262 20.43 8.72 8.16
CA LEU A 262 20.00 9.93 8.88
C LEU A 262 20.76 10.14 10.20
N THR A 263 21.25 9.07 10.84
CA THR A 263 22.00 9.16 12.11
C THR A 263 23.49 9.46 11.90
N SER A 264 24.01 9.33 10.69
CA SER A 264 25.44 9.51 10.37
C SER A 264 25.77 10.88 9.76
N GLY A 265 24.79 11.79 9.71
CA GLY A 265 24.90 13.12 9.10
C GLY A 265 24.65 14.28 10.07
N LYS A 266 24.84 14.05 11.37
CA LYS A 266 24.94 15.12 12.39
C LYS A 266 26.40 15.41 12.68
#